data_AF-A0A3M1T1D7-F1
#
_entry.id   AF-A0A3M1T1D7-F1
#
_cell.length_a   1.000
_cell.length_b   1.000
_cell.length_c   1.000
_cell.angle_alpha   90.00
_cell.angle_beta   90.00
_cell.angle_gamma   90.00
#
_symmetry.space_group_name_H-M   'P 1'
#
loop_
_entity.id
_entity.type
_entity.pdbx_description
1 polymer ?
#
loop_
_entity_poly.entity_id
_entity_poly.type
_entity_poly.pdbx_seq_one_letter_code
_entity_poly.pdbx_strand_id
1 'polypeptide(L)'
;MSRLRSLGPLVLLLALAGCRAVVGPPEGAVDRREVYQAIANALPRADFGWGDPPGVVRLAASVKREGGGAPLPPLKADEHGFRVRYAVYRPRCVDIPYAAIEEVAYEYRPLPNVLFAALLVLPLQIGRATVVFDANRVPGLVEQVKKDLRRLEAVGREVGLGGPWAHAQEIKWKIASDAEAYGTGRLALHFDFPAGVPAWIPFRGRAGRVAEAFAWAAAHPDAPPLPDDVPDRGAAEAAASAEAAEGGS
;
A
#
# COMPACT_ATOMS: atom_id res chain seq x y z
N MET A 1 14.41 26.07 42.10
CA MET A 1 13.53 25.77 40.95
C MET A 1 14.31 26.00 39.66
N SER A 2 14.70 24.95 38.91
CA SER A 2 14.97 24.98 37.44
C SER A 2 15.74 23.73 36.98
N ARG A 3 15.07 22.59 36.82
CA ARG A 3 15.61 21.42 36.07
C ARG A 3 14.57 20.86 35.10
N LEU A 4 13.85 21.75 34.40
CA LEU A 4 12.77 21.38 33.46
C LEU A 4 12.98 21.94 32.04
N ARG A 5 14.21 22.34 31.67
CA ARG A 5 14.47 23.08 30.42
C ARG A 5 15.08 22.29 29.25
N SER A 6 15.33 20.98 29.37
CA SER A 6 16.01 20.22 28.30
C SER A 6 15.19 19.10 27.64
N LEU A 7 13.92 18.90 28.00
CA LEU A 7 13.07 17.87 27.37
C LEU A 7 12.49 18.31 26.02
N GLY A 8 12.34 19.62 25.80
CA GLY A 8 11.80 20.18 24.56
C GLY A 8 12.51 19.72 23.27
N PRO A 9 13.85 19.81 23.15
CA PRO A 9 14.55 19.38 21.93
C PRO A 9 14.52 17.87 21.71
N LEU A 10 14.46 17.06 22.79
CA LEU A 10 14.41 15.60 22.67
C LEU A 10 13.03 15.12 22.19
N VAL A 11 11.95 15.73 22.70
CA VAL A 11 10.57 15.47 22.25
C VAL A 11 10.38 15.93 20.80
N LEU A 12 10.98 17.05 20.41
CA LEU A 12 10.95 17.54 19.02
C LEU A 12 11.71 16.60 18.07
N LEU A 13 12.88 16.08 18.48
CA LEU A 13 13.65 15.09 17.70
C LEU A 13 12.91 13.76 17.57
N LEU A 14 12.22 13.29 18.62
CA LEU A 14 11.38 12.09 18.57
C LEU A 14 10.14 12.28 17.68
N ALA A 15 9.51 13.46 17.70
CA ALA A 15 8.40 13.78 16.81
C ALA A 15 8.83 13.92 15.34
N LEU A 16 10.09 14.26 15.08
CA LEU A 16 10.65 14.35 13.72
C LEU A 16 11.15 13.01 13.17
N ALA A 17 11.49 12.05 14.03
CA ALA A 17 12.06 10.77 13.61
C ALA A 17 11.04 9.81 12.95
N GLY A 18 9.74 10.09 13.07
CA GLY A 18 8.70 9.12 12.72
C GLY A 18 8.71 7.91 13.67
N CYS A 19 7.60 7.18 13.75
CA CYS A 19 7.60 5.89 14.43
C CYS A 19 7.01 4.83 13.51
N ARG A 20 7.65 3.66 13.53
CA ARG A 20 7.14 2.41 12.98
C ARG A 20 6.69 1.52 14.14
N ALA A 21 5.50 0.98 14.03
CA ALA A 21 4.96 -0.01 14.96
C ALA A 21 4.44 -1.21 14.17
N VAL A 22 4.82 -2.42 14.57
CA VAL A 22 4.19 -3.64 14.07
C VAL A 22 2.77 -3.70 14.63
N VAL A 23 1.80 -3.98 13.76
CA VAL A 23 0.38 -3.98 14.09
C VAL A 23 -0.11 -5.42 14.17
N GLY A 24 -0.62 -5.81 15.34
CA GLY A 24 -1.32 -7.07 15.52
C GLY A 24 -2.79 -6.98 15.07
N PRO A 25 -3.49 -8.12 14.97
CA PRO A 25 -4.92 -8.11 14.72
C PRO A 25 -5.66 -7.32 15.82
N PRO A 26 -6.74 -6.59 15.49
CA PRO A 26 -7.51 -5.84 16.46
C PRO A 26 -8.12 -6.77 17.52
N GLU A 27 -8.16 -6.32 18.77
CA GLU A 27 -8.76 -7.05 19.89
C GLU A 27 -10.28 -6.86 19.89
N GLY A 28 -11.05 -7.93 19.68
CA GLY A 28 -12.51 -7.92 19.77
C GLY A 28 -13.22 -8.58 18.60
N ALA A 29 -14.55 -8.49 18.61
CA ALA A 29 -15.37 -8.93 17.48
C ALA A 29 -15.20 -7.95 16.31
N VAL A 30 -14.80 -8.47 15.16
CA VAL A 30 -14.58 -7.69 13.93
C VAL A 30 -15.59 -8.10 12.88
N ASP A 31 -16.22 -7.13 12.23
CA ASP A 31 -17.01 -7.40 11.03
C ASP A 31 -16.05 -7.64 9.85
N ARG A 32 -16.02 -8.89 9.37
CA ARG A 32 -15.14 -9.32 8.27
C ARG A 32 -15.41 -8.54 6.98
N ARG A 33 -16.66 -8.12 6.76
CA ARG A 33 -17.01 -7.33 5.58
C ARG A 33 -16.34 -5.96 5.63
N GLU A 34 -16.33 -5.32 6.80
CA GLU A 34 -15.65 -4.05 6.98
C GLU A 34 -14.13 -4.17 6.76
N VAL A 35 -13.54 -5.30 7.18
CA VAL A 35 -12.12 -5.59 6.93
C VAL A 35 -11.79 -5.65 5.44
N TYR A 36 -12.48 -6.51 4.68
CA TYR A 36 -12.18 -6.65 3.26
C TYR A 36 -12.55 -5.41 2.47
N GLN A 37 -13.61 -4.70 2.86
CA GLN A 37 -13.98 -3.43 2.26
C GLN A 37 -12.92 -2.35 2.54
N ALA A 38 -12.36 -2.29 3.76
CA ALA A 38 -11.27 -1.37 4.08
C ALA A 38 -10.02 -1.66 3.25
N ILE A 39 -9.68 -2.94 3.06
CA ILE A 39 -8.58 -3.38 2.18
C ILE A 39 -8.87 -2.96 0.74
N ALA A 40 -10.03 -3.33 0.20
CA ALA A 40 -10.44 -3.05 -1.19
C ALA A 40 -10.35 -1.55 -1.51
N ASN A 41 -10.82 -0.70 -0.60
CA ASN A 41 -10.76 0.75 -0.73
C ASN A 41 -9.32 1.32 -0.72
N ALA A 42 -8.37 0.59 -0.11
CA ALA A 42 -6.97 0.97 -0.06
C ALA A 42 -6.17 0.50 -1.28
N LEU A 43 -6.59 -0.58 -1.96
CA LEU A 43 -5.87 -1.18 -3.11
C LEU A 43 -5.47 -0.20 -4.22
N PRO A 44 -6.28 0.82 -4.60
CA PRO A 44 -5.86 1.78 -5.62
C PRO A 44 -4.62 2.60 -5.25
N ARG A 45 -4.23 2.62 -3.96
CA ARG A 45 -3.08 3.34 -3.41
C ARG A 45 -1.87 2.44 -3.16
N ALA A 46 -1.99 1.15 -3.48
CA ALA A 46 -0.94 0.17 -3.26
C ALA A 46 0.30 0.52 -4.10
N ASP A 47 1.45 0.67 -3.45
CA ASP A 47 2.71 0.99 -4.11
C ASP A 47 3.84 0.08 -3.61
N PHE A 48 4.55 -0.54 -4.55
CA PHE A 48 5.76 -1.32 -4.26
C PHE A 48 7.01 -0.45 -4.06
N GLY A 49 6.91 0.85 -4.34
CA GLY A 49 8.03 1.78 -4.36
C GLY A 49 8.93 1.58 -5.59
N TRP A 50 8.39 0.99 -6.65
CA TRP A 50 9.11 0.76 -7.91
C TRP A 50 9.07 1.99 -8.83
N GLY A 51 8.07 2.87 -8.65
CA GLY A 51 7.79 3.95 -9.58
C GLY A 51 7.13 3.46 -10.87
N ASP A 52 6.84 4.41 -11.76
CA ASP A 52 6.25 4.09 -13.06
C ASP A 52 7.32 3.80 -14.12
N PRO A 53 7.06 2.86 -15.05
CA PRO A 53 7.98 2.60 -16.16
C PRO A 53 8.14 3.85 -17.03
N PRO A 54 9.37 4.17 -17.46
CA PRO A 54 9.63 5.41 -18.18
C PRO A 54 8.92 5.42 -19.53
N GLY A 55 8.35 6.58 -19.91
CA GLY A 55 7.52 6.71 -21.12
C GLY A 55 8.21 6.29 -22.42
N VAL A 56 9.55 6.38 -22.48
CA VAL A 56 10.37 5.93 -23.62
C VAL A 56 10.28 4.42 -23.87
N VAL A 57 9.87 3.62 -22.88
CA VAL A 57 9.60 2.19 -23.07
C VAL A 57 8.53 1.99 -24.14
N ARG A 58 7.52 2.87 -24.22
CA ARG A 58 6.45 2.79 -25.24
C ARG A 58 6.94 3.09 -26.65
N LEU A 59 8.12 3.68 -26.80
CA LEU A 59 8.70 4.03 -28.11
C LEU A 59 9.44 2.86 -28.76
N ALA A 60 9.89 1.87 -27.99
CA ALA A 60 10.62 0.72 -28.52
C ALA A 60 9.77 -0.07 -29.53
N ALA A 61 10.38 -0.44 -30.66
CA ALA A 61 9.72 -1.19 -31.72
C ALA A 61 9.26 -2.56 -31.21
N SER A 62 10.05 -3.18 -30.34
CA SER A 62 9.71 -4.47 -29.75
C SER A 62 8.49 -4.39 -28.81
N VAL A 63 8.26 -3.25 -28.14
CA VAL A 63 7.06 -3.00 -27.33
C VAL A 63 5.84 -2.77 -28.22
N LYS A 64 5.98 -2.03 -29.32
CA LYS A 64 4.89 -1.78 -30.27
C LYS A 64 4.39 -3.08 -30.93
N ARG A 65 5.29 -4.02 -31.25
CA ARG A 65 4.95 -5.33 -31.84
C ARG A 65 4.15 -6.25 -30.92
N GLU A 66 4.33 -6.13 -29.60
CA GLU A 66 3.57 -6.89 -28.61
C GLU A 66 2.09 -6.46 -28.51
N GLY A 67 1.72 -5.31 -29.10
CA GLY A 67 0.34 -4.79 -29.08
C GLY A 67 -0.12 -4.27 -27.70
N GLY A 68 -1.39 -3.86 -27.64
CA GLY A 68 -2.06 -3.49 -26.39
C GLY A 68 -2.31 -4.74 -25.52
N GLY A 69 -1.94 -4.67 -24.25
CA GLY A 69 -2.22 -5.76 -23.32
C GLY A 69 -3.73 -5.96 -23.12
N ALA A 70 -4.12 -7.15 -22.67
CA ALA A 70 -5.49 -7.40 -22.24
C ALA A 70 -5.92 -6.40 -21.15
N PRO A 71 -7.21 -6.03 -21.09
CA PRO A 71 -7.71 -5.15 -20.02
C PRO A 71 -7.37 -5.76 -18.67
N LEU A 72 -6.84 -4.93 -17.77
CA LEU A 72 -6.50 -5.39 -16.43
C LEU A 72 -7.78 -5.73 -15.66
N PRO A 73 -7.80 -6.87 -14.94
CA PRO A 73 -8.93 -7.17 -14.07
C PRO A 73 -9.13 -6.08 -13.00
N PRO A 74 -10.36 -5.97 -12.45
CA PRO A 74 -10.64 -5.05 -11.35
C PRO A 74 -9.83 -5.43 -10.11
N LEU A 75 -9.49 -4.42 -9.31
CA LEU A 75 -8.95 -4.64 -7.97
C LEU A 75 -10.05 -5.28 -7.12
N LYS A 76 -9.67 -6.24 -6.27
CA LYS A 76 -10.59 -6.94 -5.39
C LYS A 76 -9.88 -7.35 -4.11
N ALA A 77 -10.63 -7.42 -3.01
CA ALA A 77 -10.22 -8.07 -1.78
C ALA A 77 -11.35 -9.01 -1.37
N ASP A 78 -11.01 -10.27 -1.16
CA ASP A 78 -11.91 -11.34 -0.72
C ASP A 78 -11.28 -12.04 0.47
N GLU A 79 -11.80 -13.20 0.89
CA GLU A 79 -11.33 -13.97 2.04
C GLU A 79 -9.99 -14.67 1.79
N HIS A 80 -9.66 -14.96 0.54
CA HIS A 80 -8.45 -15.69 0.19
C HIS A 80 -7.27 -14.75 -0.03
N GLY A 81 -7.54 -13.51 -0.44
CA GLY A 81 -6.50 -12.52 -0.61
C GLY A 81 -6.99 -11.25 -1.28
N PHE A 82 -6.04 -10.58 -1.93
CA PHE A 82 -6.30 -9.30 -2.56
C PHE A 82 -5.52 -9.16 -3.86
N ARG A 83 -6.12 -8.46 -4.82
CA ARG A 83 -5.55 -8.20 -6.13
C ARG A 83 -4.94 -6.81 -6.18
N VAL A 84 -3.64 -6.74 -6.40
CA VAL A 84 -2.93 -5.46 -6.58
C VAL A 84 -2.47 -5.26 -8.00
N ARG A 85 -2.41 -4.00 -8.42
CA ARG A 85 -1.76 -3.59 -9.66
C ARG A 85 -0.31 -3.21 -9.38
N TYR A 86 0.58 -3.58 -10.29
CA TYR A 86 1.95 -3.12 -10.29
C TYR A 86 2.42 -2.88 -11.73
N ALA A 87 3.47 -2.09 -11.89
CA ALA A 87 4.09 -1.85 -13.18
C ALA A 87 5.61 -1.93 -13.05
N VAL A 88 6.21 -2.96 -13.65
CA VAL A 88 7.66 -3.05 -13.86
C VAL A 88 7.96 -2.62 -15.28
N TYR A 89 7.48 -3.40 -16.25
CA TYR A 89 7.58 -3.09 -17.68
C TYR A 89 6.24 -2.63 -18.25
N ARG A 90 5.18 -3.36 -17.92
CA ARG A 90 3.78 -3.04 -18.23
C ARG A 90 2.94 -3.19 -16.97
N PRO A 91 1.80 -2.49 -16.89
CA PRO A 91 0.82 -2.73 -15.85
C PRO A 91 0.38 -4.20 -15.82
N ARG A 92 0.36 -4.81 -14.64
CA ARG A 92 -0.11 -6.18 -14.37
C ARG A 92 -0.91 -6.20 -13.08
N CYS A 93 -1.69 -7.26 -12.90
CA CYS A 93 -2.31 -7.58 -11.62
C CYS A 93 -1.70 -8.87 -11.06
N VAL A 94 -1.61 -8.97 -9.75
CA VAL A 94 -1.28 -10.20 -9.02
C VAL A 94 -2.24 -10.37 -7.86
N ASP A 95 -2.66 -11.60 -7.62
CA ASP A 95 -3.45 -12.00 -6.46
C ASP A 95 -2.48 -12.43 -5.35
N ILE A 96 -2.48 -11.69 -4.23
CA ILE A 96 -1.65 -11.95 -3.06
C ILE A 96 -2.54 -12.62 -2.00
N PRO A 97 -2.26 -13.88 -1.62
CA PRO A 97 -3.02 -14.53 -0.56
C PRO A 97 -2.65 -13.94 0.80
N TYR A 98 -3.60 -13.84 1.74
CA TYR A 98 -3.29 -13.33 3.08
C TYR A 98 -2.32 -14.24 3.83
N ALA A 99 -2.30 -15.54 3.52
CA ALA A 99 -1.33 -16.50 4.05
C ALA A 99 0.15 -16.21 3.65
N ALA A 100 0.37 -15.36 2.64
CA ALA A 100 1.70 -14.90 2.27
C ALA A 100 2.16 -13.69 3.10
N ILE A 101 1.27 -13.02 3.84
CA ILE A 101 1.63 -11.87 4.68
C ILE A 101 2.41 -12.36 5.90
N GLU A 102 3.57 -11.77 6.12
CA GLU A 102 4.49 -12.12 7.21
C GLU A 102 4.53 -11.04 8.29
N GLU A 103 4.41 -9.77 7.89
CA GLU A 103 4.41 -8.64 8.83
C GLU A 103 3.51 -7.53 8.30
N VAL A 104 2.76 -6.89 9.21
CA VAL A 104 2.06 -5.65 8.91
C VAL A 104 2.53 -4.58 9.88
N ALA A 105 2.95 -3.44 9.35
CA ALA A 105 3.45 -2.33 10.13
C ALA A 105 2.70 -1.04 9.77
N TYR A 106 2.53 -0.20 10.78
CA TYR A 106 2.09 1.17 10.63
C TYR A 106 3.27 2.11 10.89
N GLU A 107 3.47 3.05 9.98
CA GLU A 107 4.49 4.08 10.09
C GLU A 107 3.84 5.45 9.93
N TYR A 108 4.29 6.44 10.70
CA TYR A 108 4.00 7.84 10.41
C TYR A 108 5.29 8.57 10.06
N ARG A 109 5.22 9.44 9.05
CA ARG A 109 6.31 10.33 8.66
C ARG A 109 5.81 11.78 8.59
N PRO A 110 6.54 12.75 9.18
CA PRO A 110 6.33 14.14 8.83
C PRO A 110 6.65 14.35 7.34
N LEU A 111 5.92 15.22 6.65
CA LEU A 111 6.24 15.56 5.25
C LEU A 111 7.66 16.16 5.19
N PRO A 112 8.53 15.70 4.26
CA PRO A 112 9.95 16.08 4.21
C PRO A 112 10.22 17.58 3.96
N ASN A 113 9.21 18.39 3.67
CA ASN A 113 9.35 19.82 3.43
C ASN A 113 9.26 20.64 4.73
N VAL A 114 10.17 20.39 5.67
CA VAL A 114 10.35 21.20 6.90
C VAL A 114 10.66 22.67 6.56
N LEU A 115 11.25 22.95 5.39
CA LEU A 115 11.50 24.32 4.90
C LEU A 115 10.22 25.10 4.55
N PHE A 116 9.11 24.43 4.22
CA PHE A 116 7.81 25.09 3.97
C PHE A 116 6.94 25.19 5.23
N ALA A 117 7.33 24.55 6.34
CA ALA A 117 6.57 24.54 7.59
C ALA A 117 6.47 25.92 8.27
N ALA A 118 7.31 26.89 7.89
CA ALA A 118 7.17 28.27 8.34
C ALA A 118 6.01 29.03 7.66
N LEU A 119 5.51 28.54 6.51
CA LEU A 119 4.50 29.20 5.69
C LEU A 119 3.15 28.47 5.65
N LEU A 120 3.12 27.16 5.96
CA LEU A 120 1.89 26.37 5.97
C LEU A 120 1.39 26.15 7.40
N VAL A 121 0.34 26.87 7.77
CA VAL A 121 -0.42 26.79 9.03
C VAL A 121 -1.06 25.39 9.26
N LEU A 122 -1.00 24.49 8.28
CA LEU A 122 -1.51 23.13 8.35
C LEU A 122 -0.36 22.11 8.42
N PRO A 123 -0.13 21.48 9.58
CA PRO A 123 0.85 20.41 9.67
C PRO A 123 0.28 19.16 9.00
N LEU A 124 0.77 18.88 7.79
CA LEU A 124 0.46 17.69 7.04
C LEU A 124 1.45 16.58 7.42
N GLN A 125 0.93 15.39 7.71
CA GLN A 125 1.72 14.17 7.91
C GLN A 125 1.24 13.07 6.99
N ILE A 126 2.11 12.08 6.74
CA ILE A 126 1.78 10.89 5.95
C ILE A 126 1.75 9.70 6.90
N GLY A 127 0.58 9.06 7.01
CA GLY A 127 0.46 7.74 7.61
C GLY A 127 0.63 6.68 6.54
N ARG A 128 1.47 5.69 6.80
CA ARG A 128 1.79 4.58 5.91
C ARG A 128 1.40 3.26 6.56
N ALA A 129 0.57 2.48 5.89
CA ALA A 129 0.48 1.04 6.19
C ALA A 129 1.49 0.31 5.29
N THR A 130 2.30 -0.57 5.87
CA THR A 130 3.26 -1.42 5.15
C THR A 130 2.86 -2.86 5.37
N VAL A 131 2.59 -3.57 4.28
CA VAL A 131 2.27 -5.00 4.27
C VAL A 131 3.45 -5.72 3.66
N VAL A 132 4.14 -6.51 4.47
CA VAL A 132 5.27 -7.33 4.06
C VAL A 132 4.78 -8.75 3.81
N PHE A 133 5.08 -9.29 2.63
CA PHE A 133 4.69 -10.65 2.26
C PHE A 133 5.85 -11.42 1.63
N ASP A 134 5.83 -12.75 1.74
CA ASP A 134 6.77 -13.63 1.07
C ASP A 134 6.40 -13.76 -0.41
N ALA A 135 7.23 -13.20 -1.28
CA ALA A 135 7.00 -13.20 -2.71
C ALA A 135 7.04 -14.61 -3.33
N ASN A 136 7.70 -15.58 -2.68
CA ASN A 136 7.75 -16.96 -3.15
C ASN A 136 6.43 -17.70 -2.92
N ARG A 137 5.61 -17.25 -1.96
CA ARG A 137 4.25 -17.77 -1.72
C ARG A 137 3.21 -17.14 -2.64
N VAL A 138 3.59 -16.15 -3.45
CA VAL A 138 2.69 -15.51 -4.41
C VAL A 138 2.89 -16.13 -5.81
N PRO A 139 1.90 -16.86 -6.34
CA PRO A 139 2.04 -17.58 -7.60
C PRO A 139 2.42 -16.66 -8.76
N GLY A 140 3.54 -17.00 -9.42
CA GLY A 140 3.98 -16.33 -10.65
C GLY A 140 4.59 -14.93 -10.49
N LEU A 141 4.58 -14.32 -9.29
CA LEU A 141 5.08 -12.95 -9.10
C LEU A 141 6.57 -12.84 -9.39
N VAL A 142 7.39 -13.65 -8.72
CA VAL A 142 8.87 -13.56 -8.82
C VAL A 142 9.34 -13.81 -10.25
N GLU A 143 8.81 -14.83 -10.91
CA GLU A 143 9.19 -15.14 -12.29
C GLU A 143 8.74 -14.08 -13.29
N GLN A 144 7.56 -13.48 -13.05
CA GLN A 144 7.07 -12.40 -13.88
C GLN A 144 7.91 -11.12 -13.71
N VAL A 145 8.29 -10.75 -12.48
CA VAL A 145 9.18 -9.61 -12.22
C VAL A 145 10.54 -9.82 -12.86
N LYS A 146 11.15 -11.01 -12.71
CA LYS A 146 12.42 -11.34 -13.38
C LYS A 146 12.33 -11.25 -14.91
N LYS A 147 11.20 -11.67 -15.48
CA LYS A 147 10.94 -11.56 -16.93
C LYS A 147 10.83 -10.10 -17.36
N ASP A 148 10.07 -9.30 -16.61
CA ASP A 148 9.87 -7.89 -16.91
C ASP A 148 11.16 -7.06 -16.74
N LEU A 149 12.00 -7.36 -15.74
CA LEU A 149 13.32 -6.75 -15.58
C LEU A 149 14.25 -7.05 -16.76
N ARG A 150 14.33 -8.31 -17.20
CA ARG A 150 15.09 -8.70 -18.40
C ARG A 150 14.57 -7.98 -19.64
N ARG A 151 13.26 -7.75 -19.73
CA ARG A 151 12.65 -7.03 -20.84
C ARG A 151 13.01 -5.55 -20.82
N LEU A 152 12.95 -4.88 -19.67
CA LEU A 152 13.38 -3.49 -19.52
C LEU A 152 14.84 -3.28 -19.92
N GLU A 153 15.74 -4.19 -19.51
CA GLU A 153 17.14 -4.13 -19.89
C GLU A 153 17.34 -4.30 -21.40
N ALA A 154 16.58 -5.19 -22.04
CA ALA A 154 16.61 -5.35 -23.50
C ALA A 154 16.08 -4.10 -24.23
N VAL A 155 14.99 -3.50 -23.73
CA VAL A 155 14.43 -2.25 -24.26
C VAL A 155 15.41 -1.10 -24.09
N GLY A 156 16.13 -1.02 -22.97
CA GLY A 156 17.19 -0.02 -22.76
C GLY A 156 18.27 -0.09 -23.85
N ARG A 157 18.68 -1.30 -24.25
CA ARG A 157 19.65 -1.51 -25.36
C ARG A 157 19.07 -1.13 -26.72
N GLU A 158 17.79 -1.40 -26.95
CA GLU A 158 17.11 -1.10 -28.22
C GLU A 158 16.93 0.41 -28.42
N VAL A 159 16.51 1.12 -27.39
CA VAL A 159 16.22 2.57 -27.45
C VAL A 159 17.51 3.39 -27.32
N GLY A 160 18.60 2.80 -26.83
CA GLY A 160 19.89 3.49 -26.62
C GLY A 160 19.85 4.53 -25.50
N LEU A 161 18.78 4.56 -24.71
CA LEU A 161 18.59 5.48 -23.59
C LEU A 161 18.70 4.73 -22.27
N GLY A 162 19.39 5.34 -21.31
CA GLY A 162 19.61 4.75 -19.99
C GLY A 162 18.35 4.59 -19.12
N GLY A 163 17.24 5.26 -19.46
CA GLY A 163 16.02 5.29 -18.64
C GLY A 163 15.45 3.91 -18.27
N PRO A 164 15.11 3.04 -19.23
CA PRO A 164 14.59 1.70 -18.94
C PRO A 164 15.56 0.84 -18.13
N TRP A 165 16.87 0.97 -18.37
CA TRP A 165 17.89 0.23 -17.63
C TRP A 165 18.03 0.75 -16.19
N ALA A 166 18.01 2.07 -15.99
CA ALA A 166 18.06 2.71 -14.69
C ALA A 166 16.86 2.31 -13.82
N HIS A 167 15.64 2.35 -14.40
CA HIS A 167 14.44 1.88 -13.73
C HIS A 167 14.53 0.39 -13.33
N ALA A 168 15.09 -0.46 -14.20
CA ALA A 168 15.34 -1.85 -13.84
C ALA A 168 16.33 -1.99 -12.67
N GLN A 169 17.34 -1.12 -12.56
CA GLN A 169 18.25 -1.12 -11.41
C GLN A 169 17.59 -0.58 -10.14
N GLU A 170 16.74 0.46 -10.24
CA GLU A 170 15.96 0.98 -9.11
C GLU A 170 15.08 -0.09 -8.50
N ILE A 171 14.39 -0.88 -9.33
CA ILE A 171 13.57 -2.01 -8.86
C ILE A 171 14.42 -3.09 -8.21
N LYS A 172 15.56 -3.46 -8.79
CA LYS A 172 16.49 -4.43 -8.17
C LYS A 172 17.00 -3.92 -6.83
N TRP A 173 17.33 -2.64 -6.75
CA TRP A 173 17.79 -2.01 -5.52
C TRP A 173 16.67 -1.99 -4.47
N LYS A 174 15.43 -1.69 -4.86
CA LYS A 174 14.26 -1.77 -3.96
C LYS A 174 14.04 -3.19 -3.45
N ILE A 175 14.12 -4.21 -4.31
CA ILE A 175 14.01 -5.62 -3.91
C ILE A 175 15.14 -6.01 -2.94
N ALA A 176 16.37 -5.57 -3.20
CA ALA A 176 17.50 -5.80 -2.30
C ALA A 176 17.31 -5.09 -0.95
N SER A 177 16.85 -3.83 -0.98
CA SER A 177 16.55 -3.06 0.23
C SER A 177 15.42 -3.68 1.05
N ASP A 178 14.37 -4.22 0.42
CA ASP A 178 13.32 -4.97 1.11
C ASP A 178 13.86 -6.27 1.72
N ALA A 179 14.76 -6.98 1.00
CA ALA A 179 15.40 -8.17 1.52
C ALA A 179 16.30 -7.87 2.72
N GLU A 180 17.00 -6.73 2.73
CA GLU A 180 17.79 -6.26 3.87
C GLU A 180 16.90 -5.86 5.07
N ALA A 181 15.79 -5.17 4.81
CA ALA A 181 14.91 -4.66 5.86
C ALA A 181 14.02 -5.74 6.49
N TYR A 182 13.56 -6.72 5.70
CA TYR A 182 12.53 -7.68 6.11
C TYR A 182 12.95 -9.14 6.00
N GLY A 183 14.04 -9.43 5.30
CA GLY A 183 14.53 -10.78 5.04
C GLY A 183 14.39 -11.21 3.58
N THR A 184 15.26 -12.12 3.15
CA THR A 184 15.34 -12.60 1.76
C THR A 184 14.00 -13.14 1.26
N GLY A 185 13.58 -12.71 0.06
CA GLY A 185 12.34 -13.17 -0.59
C GLY A 185 11.09 -12.43 -0.16
N ARG A 186 11.18 -11.48 0.77
CA ARG A 186 10.06 -10.65 1.21
C ARG A 186 10.01 -9.34 0.41
N LEU A 187 8.79 -8.89 0.13
CA LEU A 187 8.53 -7.61 -0.52
C LEU A 187 7.58 -6.79 0.34
N ALA A 188 7.76 -5.47 0.32
CA ALA A 188 6.91 -4.54 1.03
C ALA A 188 5.96 -3.81 0.08
N LEU A 189 4.67 -3.81 0.42
CA LEU A 189 3.64 -3.02 -0.20
C LEU A 189 3.26 -1.86 0.72
N HIS A 190 3.29 -0.64 0.20
CA HIS A 190 3.02 0.58 0.94
C HIS A 190 1.66 1.17 0.56
N PHE A 191 0.96 1.69 1.56
CA PHE A 191 -0.29 2.42 1.41
C PHE A 191 -0.18 3.75 2.13
N ASP A 192 -0.02 4.84 1.37
CA ASP A 192 0.18 6.18 1.90
C ASP A 192 -1.13 6.98 2.00
N PHE A 193 -1.34 7.57 3.18
CA PHE A 193 -2.51 8.35 3.51
C PHE A 193 -2.10 9.73 4.06
N PRO A 194 -2.47 10.83 3.38
CA PRO A 194 -2.29 12.16 3.94
C PRO A 194 -3.22 12.36 5.13
N ALA A 195 -2.71 12.94 6.21
CA ALA A 195 -3.47 13.34 7.39
C ALA A 195 -3.16 14.79 7.76
N GLY A 196 -4.21 15.59 7.99
CA GLY A 196 -4.11 16.99 8.39
C GLY A 196 -3.96 17.18 9.90
N VAL A 197 -3.27 16.25 10.58
CA VAL A 197 -3.08 16.27 12.03
C VAL A 197 -1.62 16.63 12.32
N PRO A 198 -1.33 17.46 13.35
CA PRO A 198 0.03 17.82 13.70
C PRO A 198 0.96 16.63 13.89
N ALA A 199 2.19 16.74 13.37
CA ALA A 199 3.19 15.67 13.36
C ALA A 199 3.60 15.19 14.77
N TRP A 200 3.38 16.00 15.81
CA TRP A 200 3.62 15.60 17.21
C TRP A 200 2.47 14.82 17.85
N ILE A 201 1.34 14.66 17.16
CA ILE A 201 0.20 13.85 17.63
C ILE A 201 0.22 12.53 16.84
N PRO A 202 0.60 11.40 17.47
CA PRO A 202 0.56 10.10 16.82
C PRO A 202 -0.90 9.73 16.54
N PHE A 203 -1.30 9.75 15.26
CA PHE A 203 -2.69 9.55 14.83
C PHE A 203 -2.86 8.22 14.10
N ARG A 204 -3.49 7.23 14.75
CA ARG A 204 -3.95 5.98 14.11
C ARG A 204 -5.14 6.26 13.18
N GLY A 205 -4.87 6.92 12.07
CA GLY A 205 -5.86 7.30 11.06
C GLY A 205 -6.26 6.17 10.13
N ARG A 206 -6.60 6.52 8.88
CA ARG A 206 -6.94 5.53 7.83
C ARG A 206 -5.85 4.47 7.63
N ALA A 207 -4.58 4.89 7.68
CA ALA A 207 -3.44 3.99 7.60
C ALA A 207 -3.42 2.93 8.71
N GLY A 208 -3.73 3.32 9.96
CA GLY A 208 -3.80 2.39 11.09
C GLY A 208 -4.92 1.36 10.90
N ARG A 209 -6.12 1.81 10.50
CA ARG A 209 -7.25 0.91 10.21
C ARG A 209 -6.97 -0.08 9.07
N VAL A 210 -6.28 0.37 8.03
CA VAL A 210 -5.87 -0.52 6.92
C VAL A 210 -4.82 -1.53 7.39
N ALA A 211 -3.85 -1.10 8.22
CA ALA A 211 -2.88 -2.02 8.81
C ALA A 211 -3.56 -3.06 9.71
N GLU A 212 -4.51 -2.67 10.56
CA GLU A 212 -5.29 -3.58 11.40
C GLU A 212 -6.13 -4.55 10.57
N ALA A 213 -6.74 -4.07 9.47
CA ALA A 213 -7.49 -4.92 8.54
C ALA A 213 -6.61 -5.99 7.88
N PHE A 214 -5.42 -5.62 7.38
CA PHE A 214 -4.45 -6.58 6.85
C PHE A 214 -3.92 -7.53 7.92
N ALA A 215 -3.66 -7.05 9.14
CA ALA A 215 -3.21 -7.88 10.25
C ALA A 215 -4.27 -8.91 10.66
N TRP A 216 -5.55 -8.51 10.67
CA TRP A 216 -6.67 -9.42 10.90
C TRP A 216 -6.75 -10.48 9.81
N ALA A 217 -6.68 -10.08 8.53
CA ALA A 217 -6.80 -10.99 7.40
C ALA A 217 -5.63 -11.98 7.33
N ALA A 218 -4.41 -11.53 7.63
CA ALA A 218 -3.22 -12.37 7.74
C ALA A 218 -3.34 -13.41 8.87
N ALA A 219 -4.00 -13.06 9.98
CA ALA A 219 -4.24 -13.99 11.09
C ALA A 219 -5.37 -15.00 10.80
N HIS A 220 -6.22 -14.74 9.81
CA HIS A 220 -7.37 -15.57 9.45
C HIS A 220 -7.41 -15.89 7.94
N PRO A 221 -6.36 -16.54 7.39
CA PRO A 221 -6.25 -16.77 5.94
C PRO A 221 -7.30 -17.74 5.38
N ASP A 222 -7.88 -18.59 6.24
CA ASP A 222 -8.89 -19.59 5.89
C ASP A 222 -10.30 -19.18 6.36
N ALA A 223 -10.56 -17.88 6.50
CA ALA A 223 -11.89 -17.40 6.88
C ALA A 223 -12.95 -17.89 5.86
N PRO A 224 -14.11 -18.40 6.31
CA PRO A 224 -15.12 -18.90 5.38
C PRO A 224 -15.67 -17.75 4.51
N PRO A 225 -16.05 -18.00 3.26
CA PRO A 225 -16.55 -16.98 2.34
C PRO A 225 -17.71 -16.18 2.97
N LEU A 226 -17.76 -14.88 2.70
CA LEU A 226 -18.89 -14.06 3.08
C LEU A 226 -20.14 -14.52 2.30
N PRO A 227 -21.32 -14.55 2.95
CA PRO A 227 -22.57 -14.79 2.24
C PRO A 227 -22.82 -13.67 1.22
N ASP A 228 -23.25 -14.03 0.01
CA ASP A 228 -23.55 -13.09 -1.08
C ASP A 228 -24.73 -12.14 -0.73
N ASP A 229 -25.56 -12.50 0.25
CA ASP A 229 -26.93 -11.97 0.39
C ASP A 229 -27.18 -10.94 1.50
N VAL A 230 -26.17 -10.45 2.23
CA VAL A 230 -26.44 -9.39 3.23
C VAL A 230 -26.36 -8.03 2.55
N PRO A 231 -27.43 -7.21 2.51
CA PRO A 231 -27.36 -5.86 1.96
C PRO A 231 -26.33 -5.04 2.74
N ASP A 232 -25.58 -4.22 1.99
CA ASP A 232 -24.60 -3.30 2.55
C ASP A 232 -25.26 -2.48 3.66
N ARG A 233 -24.78 -2.55 4.92
CA ARG A 233 -25.42 -1.83 6.04
C ARG A 233 -25.53 -0.33 5.75
N GLY A 234 -24.61 0.23 4.97
CA GLY A 234 -24.68 1.61 4.49
C GLY A 234 -25.82 1.88 3.50
N ALA A 235 -26.21 0.89 2.68
CA ALA A 235 -27.39 0.99 1.82
C ALA A 235 -28.69 0.81 2.63
N ALA A 236 -28.68 -0.04 3.66
CA ALA A 236 -29.82 -0.24 4.56
C ALA A 236 -30.07 0.98 5.46
N GLU A 237 -29.03 1.63 5.99
CA GLU A 237 -29.16 2.89 6.76
C GLU A 237 -29.53 4.07 5.86
N ALA A 238 -29.04 4.14 4.63
CA ALA A 238 -29.44 5.16 3.66
C ALA A 238 -30.91 4.99 3.22
N ALA A 239 -31.37 3.75 3.03
CA ALA A 239 -32.76 3.44 2.72
C ALA A 239 -33.69 3.74 3.91
N ALA A 240 -33.29 3.37 5.13
CA ALA A 240 -34.03 3.67 6.35
C ALA A 240 -34.11 5.18 6.65
N SER A 241 -33.04 5.93 6.33
CA SER A 241 -33.02 7.39 6.46
C SER A 241 -33.86 8.09 5.39
N ALA A 242 -34.01 7.49 4.20
CA ALA A 242 -34.89 7.99 3.15
C ALA A 242 -36.37 7.71 3.45
N GLU A 243 -36.73 6.52 3.95
CA GLU A 243 -38.11 6.21 4.36
C GLU A 243 -38.56 7.04 5.58
N ALA A 244 -37.66 7.33 6.52
CA ALA A 244 -37.97 8.21 7.65
C ALA A 244 -38.21 9.69 7.22
N ALA A 245 -37.69 10.10 6.07
CA ALA A 245 -37.90 11.44 5.51
C ALA A 245 -39.18 11.55 4.67
N GLU A 246 -39.67 10.46 4.06
CA GLU A 246 -40.90 10.46 3.26
C GLU A 246 -42.17 10.10 4.07
N GLY A 247 -42.05 9.44 5.24
CA GLY A 247 -43.19 9.09 6.09
C GLY A 247 -43.70 10.21 7.03
N GLY A 248 -43.12 11.41 6.93
CA GLY A 248 -43.42 12.57 7.81
C GLY A 248 -44.09 13.74 7.09
N SER A 249 -45.11 13.48 6.27
CA SER A 249 -46.01 14.50 5.70
C SER A 249 -47.47 14.12 5.88
#